data_AF-A0AA37P1F3-F1
#
_entry.id   AF-A0AA37P1F3-F1
#
_cell.length_a   1.000
_cell.length_b   1.000
_cell.length_c   1.000
_cell.angle_alpha   90.00
_cell.angle_beta   90.00
_cell.angle_gamma   90.00
#
_symmetry.space_group_name_H-M   'P 1'
#
loop_
_entity.id
_entity.type
_entity.pdbx_description
1 polymer ?
#
loop_
_entity_poly.entity_id
_entity_poly.type
_entity_poly.pdbx_seq_one_letter_code
_entity_poly.pdbx_strand_id
1 'polypeptide(L)'
;MALVPCPECNRQISDQAAACPGCGHPQAPAISRRSAFESGTHEGRHAGTVKAGIAGMTAASLGGWAARAVAVVVLGVVAVVAMLSR
;
A
#
# COMPACT_ATOMS: atom_id res chain seq x y z
N MET A 1 -12.99 -2.83 33.44
CA MET A 1 -13.69 -3.77 32.55
C MET A 1 -15.00 -3.16 32.14
N ALA A 2 -15.05 -2.50 30.98
CA ALA A 2 -16.29 -1.94 30.47
C ALA A 2 -16.97 -2.99 29.56
N LEU A 3 -18.22 -3.34 29.86
CA LEU A 3 -19.02 -4.11 28.92
C LEU A 3 -19.54 -3.14 27.85
N VAL A 4 -19.19 -3.39 26.60
CA VAL A 4 -19.64 -2.62 25.44
C VAL A 4 -20.71 -3.42 24.68
N PRO A 5 -21.73 -2.77 24.11
CA PRO A 5 -22.68 -3.45 23.24
C PRO A 5 -22.00 -3.85 21.92
N CYS A 6 -22.19 -5.09 21.48
CA CYS A 6 -21.76 -5.55 20.17
C CYS A 6 -22.55 -4.80 19.07
N PRO A 7 -21.90 -4.23 18.05
CA PRO A 7 -22.58 -3.44 17.01
C PRO A 7 -23.56 -4.27 16.15
N GLU A 8 -23.38 -5.58 16.09
CA GLU A 8 -24.21 -6.47 15.26
C GLU A 8 -25.40 -7.06 16.02
N CYS A 9 -25.17 -7.60 17.21
CA CYS A 9 -26.20 -8.35 17.96
C CYS A 9 -26.66 -7.64 19.24
N ASN A 10 -26.14 -6.44 19.51
CA ASN A 10 -26.45 -5.60 20.67
C ASN A 10 -26.25 -6.29 22.04
N ARG A 11 -25.52 -7.41 22.06
CA ARG A 11 -25.17 -8.16 23.27
C ARG A 11 -24.04 -7.45 24.00
N GLN A 12 -24.10 -7.43 25.33
CA GLN A 12 -23.03 -6.88 26.16
C GLN A 12 -21.82 -7.83 26.15
N ILE A 13 -20.67 -7.32 25.73
CA ILE A 13 -19.41 -8.07 25.62
C ILE A 13 -18.27 -7.25 26.21
N SER A 14 -17.17 -7.88 26.63
CA SER A 14 -16.03 -7.12 27.15
C SER A 14 -15.38 -6.29 26.05
N ASP A 15 -15.01 -5.07 26.39
CA ASP A 15 -14.11 -4.18 25.65
C ASP A 15 -12.78 -4.84 25.21
N GLN A 16 -12.37 -5.94 25.83
CA GLN A 16 -11.15 -6.70 25.49
C GLN A 16 -11.42 -8.01 24.72
N ALA A 17 -12.68 -8.38 24.48
CA ALA A 17 -12.99 -9.61 23.76
C ALA A 17 -12.52 -9.49 22.29
N ALA A 18 -11.76 -10.47 21.78
CA ALA A 18 -11.30 -10.46 20.37
C ALA A 18 -12.46 -10.58 19.37
N ALA A 19 -13.55 -11.23 19.78
CA ALA A 19 -14.77 -11.36 19.00
C ALA A 19 -15.99 -11.49 19.93
N CYS A 20 -17.16 -11.13 19.42
CA CYS A 20 -18.42 -11.33 20.12
C CYS A 20 -18.74 -12.83 20.24
N PRO A 21 -18.92 -13.40 21.45
CA PRO A 21 -19.28 -14.81 21.63
C PRO A 21 -20.72 -15.13 21.21
N GLY A 22 -21.54 -14.12 20.92
CA GLY A 22 -22.93 -14.31 20.50
C GLY A 22 -23.11 -14.44 18.99
N CYS A 23 -22.39 -13.64 18.21
CA CYS A 23 -22.54 -13.59 16.75
C CYS A 23 -21.23 -13.85 15.98
N GLY A 24 -20.09 -13.94 16.67
CA GLY A 24 -18.78 -14.11 16.05
C GLY A 24 -18.17 -12.84 15.45
N HIS A 25 -18.84 -11.67 15.57
CA HIS A 25 -18.31 -10.41 15.03
C HIS A 25 -16.96 -10.04 15.68
N PRO A 26 -15.89 -9.82 14.90
CA PRO A 26 -14.59 -9.45 15.45
C PRO A 26 -14.66 -8.04 16.02
N GLN A 27 -14.38 -7.91 17.32
CA GLN A 27 -14.17 -6.59 17.90
C GLN A 27 -12.78 -6.18 17.47
N ALA A 28 -12.66 -5.22 16.55
CA ALA A 28 -11.37 -4.72 16.12
C ALA A 28 -10.60 -4.28 17.38
N PRO A 29 -9.51 -4.97 17.78
CA PRO A 29 -8.65 -4.40 18.79
C PRO A 29 -8.17 -3.07 18.22
N ALA A 30 -8.02 -2.06 19.08
CA ALA A 30 -7.40 -0.79 18.73
C ALA A 30 -5.91 -1.00 18.45
N ILE A 31 -5.58 -1.89 17.51
CA ILE A 31 -4.31 -1.89 16.82
C ILE A 31 -4.35 -0.59 16.06
N SER A 32 -3.65 0.39 16.61
CA SER A 32 -3.11 1.51 15.86
C SER A 32 -2.53 0.94 14.57
N ARG A 33 -3.34 0.91 13.52
CA ARG A 33 -2.95 0.54 12.16
C ARG A 33 -2.12 1.67 11.59
N ARG A 34 -0.92 1.83 12.16
CA ARG A 34 0.18 2.58 11.55
C ARG A 34 1.37 1.67 11.20
N SER A 35 1.30 0.36 11.43
CA SER A 35 2.51 -0.47 11.32
C SER A 35 2.33 -1.90 10.79
N ALA A 36 1.16 -2.26 10.23
CA ALA A 36 0.93 -3.59 9.64
C ALA A 36 0.53 -3.56 8.15
N PHE A 37 0.71 -2.40 7.49
CA PHE A 37 1.06 -2.39 6.07
C PHE A 37 2.48 -1.85 5.94
N GLU A 38 3.36 -2.40 6.76
CA GLU A 38 4.78 -2.52 6.44
C GLU A 38 4.90 -3.71 5.48
N SER A 39 4.34 -3.54 4.27
CA SER A 39 4.77 -4.29 3.10
C SER A 39 6.12 -3.69 2.72
N GLY A 40 7.18 -4.20 3.34
CA GLY A 40 8.53 -3.86 2.95
C GLY A 40 8.77 -4.28 1.51
N THR A 41 9.24 -3.33 0.69
CA THR A 41 10.57 -3.39 0.08
C THR A 41 10.85 -2.04 -0.59
N HIS A 42 11.88 -1.35 -0.08
CA HIS A 42 12.75 -0.35 -0.75
C HIS A 42 12.09 0.86 -1.43
N GLU A 43 12.49 2.13 -1.32
CA GLU A 43 13.62 2.87 -0.78
C GLU A 43 13.48 4.25 -1.47
N GLY A 44 13.54 5.44 -0.88
CA GLY A 44 13.74 5.88 0.49
C GLY A 44 13.39 7.38 0.57
N ARG A 45 13.45 7.92 1.80
CA ARG A 45 13.59 9.36 2.13
C ARG A 45 12.86 10.37 1.22
N HIS A 46 11.59 10.62 1.51
CA HIS A 46 11.00 11.94 1.26
C HIS A 46 10.87 12.66 2.60
N ALA A 47 12.05 12.99 3.16
CA ALA A 47 12.15 14.00 4.19
C ALA A 47 11.83 15.36 3.56
N GLY A 48 10.71 15.94 3.98
CA GLY A 48 10.37 17.35 3.78
C GLY A 48 10.09 17.76 2.34
N THR A 49 8.83 18.06 2.05
CA THR A 49 8.43 19.40 1.56
C THR A 49 6.94 19.33 1.24
N VAL A 50 6.17 20.10 2.00
CA VAL A 50 4.78 20.48 1.77
C VAL A 50 4.63 21.15 0.39
N LYS A 51 4.63 20.36 -0.69
CA LYS A 51 4.34 20.82 -2.07
C LYS A 51 3.82 19.70 -2.98
N ALA A 52 3.14 18.70 -2.41
CA ALA A 52 2.68 17.50 -3.14
C ALA A 52 1.16 17.45 -3.39
N GLY A 53 0.46 18.59 -3.40
CA GLY A 53 -0.96 18.63 -3.76
C GLY A 53 -1.21 18.56 -5.28
N ILE A 54 -0.29 19.11 -6.08
CA ILE A 54 -0.47 19.27 -7.55
C ILE A 54 0.56 18.47 -8.37
N ALA A 55 1.67 18.02 -7.77
CA ALA A 55 2.65 17.17 -8.45
C ALA A 55 2.27 15.67 -8.47
N GLY A 56 1.32 15.25 -7.63
CA GLY A 56 0.88 13.85 -7.58
C GLY A 56 0.05 13.41 -8.80
N MET A 57 -0.63 14.36 -9.47
CA MET A 57 -1.47 14.04 -10.64
C MET A 57 -0.69 13.89 -11.96
N THR A 58 0.55 14.40 -12.06
CA THR A 58 1.38 14.23 -13.28
C THR A 58 2.28 13.00 -13.21
N ALA A 59 2.57 12.47 -12.02
CA ALA A 59 3.42 11.28 -11.85
C ALA A 59 2.72 9.97 -12.24
N ALA A 60 1.39 9.88 -12.14
CA ALA A 60 0.64 8.67 -12.51
C ALA A 60 0.43 8.53 -14.03
N SER A 61 0.47 9.63 -14.80
CA SER A 61 0.16 9.61 -16.24
C SER A 61 1.41 9.58 -17.13
N LEU A 62 2.53 10.17 -16.68
CA LEU A 62 3.77 10.28 -17.46
C LEU A 62 4.89 9.33 -16.99
N GLY A 63 4.71 8.58 -15.90
CA GLY A 63 5.73 7.64 -15.41
C GLY A 63 5.81 6.33 -16.19
N GLY A 64 4.69 5.87 -16.75
CA GLY A 64 4.60 4.57 -17.43
C GLY A 64 5.26 4.56 -18.82
N TRP A 65 4.99 5.57 -19.65
CA TRP A 65 5.48 5.61 -21.03
C TRP A 65 7.00 5.81 -21.11
N ALA A 66 7.59 6.61 -20.23
CA ALA A 66 9.04 6.86 -20.22
C ALA A 66 9.82 5.59 -19.85
N ALA A 67 9.38 4.88 -18.81
CA ALA A 67 9.98 3.60 -18.42
C ALA A 67 9.83 2.52 -19.51
N ARG A 68 8.69 2.49 -20.21
CA ARG A 68 8.48 1.59 -21.36
C ARG A 68 9.32 1.98 -22.58
N ALA A 69 9.44 3.27 -22.89
CA ALA A 69 10.23 3.77 -24.01
C ALA A 69 11.73 3.46 -23.83
N VAL A 70 12.28 3.67 -22.63
CA VAL A 70 13.67 3.34 -22.32
C VAL A 70 13.93 1.84 -22.49
N ALA A 71 13.03 0.98 -22.00
CA ALA A 71 13.17 -0.47 -22.15
C ALA A 71 13.19 -0.90 -23.64
N VAL A 72 12.32 -0.33 -24.48
CA VAL A 72 12.29 -0.63 -25.91
C VAL A 72 13.57 -0.17 -26.62
N VAL A 73 14.06 1.04 -26.31
CA VAL A 73 15.31 1.55 -26.88
C VAL A 73 16.50 0.67 -26.51
N VAL A 74 16.62 0.28 -25.24
CA VAL A 74 17.70 -0.58 -24.76
C VAL A 74 17.66 -1.95 -25.44
N LEU A 75 16.47 -2.59 -25.54
CA LEU A 75 16.33 -3.87 -26.22
C LEU A 75 16.68 -3.79 -27.71
N GLY A 76 16.29 -2.71 -28.38
CA GLY A 76 16.64 -2.48 -29.79
C GLY A 76 18.15 -2.33 -30.01
N VAL A 77 18.83 -1.52 -29.18
CA VAL A 77 20.28 -1.33 -29.26
C VAL A 77 21.02 -2.65 -29.04
N VAL A 78 20.62 -3.44 -28.04
CA VAL A 78 21.24 -4.75 -27.77
C VAL A 78 21.07 -5.71 -28.95
N ALA A 79 19.88 -5.75 -29.56
CA ALA A 79 19.62 -6.60 -30.72
C ALA A 79 20.47 -6.19 -31.94
N VAL A 80 20.59 -4.88 -32.21
CA VAL A 80 21.41 -4.36 -33.30
C VAL A 80 22.89 -4.69 -33.08
N VAL A 81 23.40 -4.48 -31.87
CA VAL A 81 24.79 -4.82 -31.52
C VAL A 81 25.04 -6.33 -31.68
N ALA A 82 24.12 -7.17 -31.22
CA ALA A 82 24.23 -8.62 -31.36
C ALA A 82 24.18 -9.10 -32.82
N MET A 83 23.49 -8.37 -33.70
CA MET A 83 23.43 -8.66 -35.13
C MET A 83 24.68 -8.18 -35.88
N LEU A 84 25.30 -7.08 -35.43
CA LEU A 84 26.56 -6.56 -35.97
C LEU A 84 27.78 -7.35 -35.47
N SER A 85 27.68 -8.02 -34.33
CA SER A 85 28.74 -8.87 -33.77
C SER A 85 28.67 -10.34 -34.20
N ARG A 86 27.74 -10.70 -35.08
CA ARG A 86 27.53 -12.04 -35.63
C ARG A 86 27.89 -12.09 -37.11
#